data_AF-A0A3B9R0M0-F1
#
_entry.id   AF-A0A3B9R0M0-F1
#
_cell.length_a   1.000
_cell.length_b   1.000
_cell.length_c   1.000
_cell.angle_alpha   90.00
_cell.angle_beta   90.00
_cell.angle_gamma   90.00
#
_symmetry.space_group_name_H-M   'P 1'
#
loop_
_entity.id
_entity.type
_entity.pdbx_description
1 polymer ?
#
loop_
_entity_poly.entity_id
_entity_poly.type
_entity_poly.pdbx_seq_one_letter_code
_entity_poly.pdbx_strand_id
1 'polypeptide(L)'
;LMPTLLDLTLDKGCADLVEPIEGRSLLGLIGGDADGWDDQTRSEILFEGVSAPGLMIRRGSRKYVHWQGRPCSLFDLASDPEESNNLVQHSEHQDEVAAFESQVQREWPLEALTERILIKQRRNALVHRALMTGQHTPFDFQPFDDASKRFYRGHGNWHEAEARDFLRFDLPEK
;
A
#
# COMPACT_ATOMS: atom_id res chain seq x y z
N LEU A 1 4.74 5.79 -0.55
CA LEU A 1 5.13 6.05 -1.95
C LEU A 1 4.35 7.21 -2.57
N MET A 2 3.02 7.18 -2.56
CA MET A 2 2.20 8.27 -3.12
C MET A 2 2.66 9.69 -2.69
N PRO A 3 2.88 10.01 -1.41
CA PRO A 3 3.35 11.35 -1.02
C PRO A 3 4.64 11.76 -1.72
N THR A 4 5.62 10.85 -1.81
CA THR A 4 6.90 11.09 -2.51
C THR A 4 6.70 11.42 -3.99
N LEU A 5 5.81 10.71 -4.68
CA LEU A 5 5.55 10.93 -6.10
C LEU A 5 4.86 12.27 -6.33
N LEU A 6 3.95 12.67 -5.44
CA LEU A 6 3.27 13.96 -5.52
C LEU A 6 4.27 15.10 -5.31
N ASP A 7 5.14 15.01 -4.30
CA ASP A 7 6.15 16.04 -4.08
C ASP A 7 7.17 16.13 -5.22
N LEU A 8 7.43 15.03 -5.93
CA LEU A 8 8.32 15.02 -7.11
C LEU A 8 7.70 15.68 -8.34
N THR A 9 6.37 15.69 -8.46
CA THR A 9 5.68 16.03 -9.70
C THR A 9 4.79 17.26 -9.62
N LEU A 10 4.36 17.64 -8.42
CA LEU A 10 3.47 18.77 -8.16
C LEU A 10 4.15 19.80 -7.26
N ASP A 11 4.09 21.08 -7.66
CA ASP A 11 4.66 22.19 -6.87
C ASP A 11 4.09 22.26 -5.44
N LYS A 12 2.87 21.78 -5.25
CA LYS A 12 2.16 21.77 -3.96
C LYS A 12 2.19 20.42 -3.25
N GLY A 13 2.80 19.38 -3.85
CA GLY A 13 2.84 18.04 -3.28
C GLY A 13 1.46 17.53 -2.86
N CYS A 14 1.30 17.23 -1.58
CA CYS A 14 0.06 16.71 -0.99
C CYS A 14 -0.94 17.80 -0.52
N ALA A 15 -0.64 19.09 -0.67
CA ALA A 15 -1.42 20.16 -0.03
C ALA A 15 -2.88 20.27 -0.52
N ASP A 16 -3.15 19.86 -1.76
CA ASP A 16 -4.49 19.94 -2.37
C ASP A 16 -5.27 18.61 -2.26
N LEU A 17 -4.78 17.61 -1.51
CA LEU A 17 -5.52 16.36 -1.30
C LEU A 17 -6.77 16.59 -0.45
N VAL A 18 -7.91 16.07 -0.92
CA VAL A 18 -9.21 16.19 -0.24
C VAL A 18 -9.28 15.31 1.01
N GLU A 19 -8.68 14.13 0.95
CA GLU A 19 -8.59 13.19 2.08
C GLU A 19 -7.16 13.12 2.57
N PRO A 20 -6.95 13.00 3.90
CA PRO A 20 -5.62 12.73 4.43
C PRO A 20 -5.14 11.37 3.93
N ILE A 21 -3.85 11.30 3.61
CA ILE A 21 -3.20 10.05 3.25
C ILE A 21 -2.28 9.62 4.38
N GLU A 22 -2.27 8.32 4.64
CA GLU A 22 -1.28 7.72 5.53
C GLU A 22 0.05 7.54 4.79
N GLY A 23 1.13 7.98 5.42
CA GLY A 23 2.48 7.94 4.86
C GLY A 23 3.13 9.31 4.80
N ARG A 24 4.40 9.31 4.40
CA ARG A 24 5.25 10.50 4.37
C ARG A 24 6.11 10.47 3.11
N SER A 25 6.49 11.65 2.64
CA SER A 25 7.43 11.78 1.54
C SER A 25 8.81 11.29 1.95
N LEU A 26 9.47 10.58 1.04
CA LEU A 26 10.83 10.08 1.25
C LEU A 26 11.90 11.06 0.72
N LEU A 27 11.49 12.22 0.18
CA LEU A 27 12.43 13.16 -0.44
C LEU A 27 13.45 13.73 0.55
N GLY A 28 13.05 14.00 1.79
CA GLY A 28 13.99 14.41 2.85
C GLY A 28 15.11 13.38 3.03
N LEU A 29 14.74 12.10 3.18
CA LEU A 29 15.71 11.01 3.30
C LEU A 29 16.62 10.87 2.08
N ILE A 30 16.07 11.02 0.87
CA ILE A 30 16.86 10.99 -0.38
C ILE A 30 17.89 12.14 -0.40
N GLY A 31 17.51 13.30 0.13
CA GLY A 31 18.39 14.45 0.31
C GLY A 31 19.39 14.32 1.47
N GLY A 32 19.35 13.22 2.22
CA GLY A 32 20.20 12.98 3.39
C GLY A 32 19.69 13.63 4.68
N ASP A 33 18.47 14.17 4.68
CA ASP A 33 17.81 14.73 5.85
C ASP A 33 16.91 13.68 6.51
N ALA A 34 17.34 13.19 7.66
CA ALA A 34 16.59 12.26 8.51
C ALA A 34 16.04 12.93 9.78
N ASP A 35 16.14 14.25 9.90
CA ASP A 35 15.69 14.96 11.09
C ASP A 35 14.17 14.81 11.24
N GLY A 36 13.75 14.33 12.41
CA GLY A 36 12.34 14.06 12.70
C GLY A 36 11.75 12.85 11.94
N TRP A 37 12.56 12.04 11.25
CA TRP A 37 12.09 10.81 10.63
C TRP A 37 11.74 9.77 11.70
N ASP A 38 10.45 9.46 11.81
CA ASP A 38 9.98 8.34 12.63
C ASP A 38 10.16 7.06 11.83
N ASP A 39 11.22 6.33 12.17
CA ASP A 39 11.66 5.06 11.57
C ASP A 39 10.75 3.90 11.98
N GLN A 40 9.46 4.08 11.70
CA GLN A 40 8.39 3.15 12.00
C GLN A 40 7.56 2.87 10.74
N THR A 41 7.36 1.59 10.46
CA THR A 41 6.47 1.10 9.41
C THR A 41 5.42 0.17 10.02
N ARG A 42 4.23 0.16 9.43
CA ARG A 42 3.09 -0.63 9.86
C ARG A 42 2.61 -1.50 8.71
N SER A 43 2.08 -2.69 9.03
CA SER A 43 1.42 -3.56 8.06
C SER A 43 0.23 -4.25 8.71
N GLU A 44 -0.77 -4.55 7.90
CA GLU A 44 -1.98 -5.23 8.32
C GLU A 44 -2.23 -6.45 7.44
N ILE A 45 -2.74 -7.52 8.02
CA ILE A 45 -3.22 -8.71 7.32
C ILE A 45 -4.65 -9.01 7.75
N LEU A 46 -5.59 -8.78 6.83
CA LEU A 46 -7.04 -8.86 7.06
C LEU A 46 -7.74 -9.78 6.03
N PHE A 47 -7.00 -10.68 5.38
CA PHE A 47 -7.47 -11.51 4.26
C PHE A 47 -7.45 -13.01 4.61
N GLU A 48 -7.51 -13.90 3.61
CA GLU A 48 -7.44 -15.34 3.84
C GLU A 48 -6.17 -15.79 4.59
N GLY A 49 -6.24 -16.97 5.22
CA GLY A 49 -5.15 -17.53 6.00
C GLY A 49 -5.09 -17.02 7.45
N VAL A 50 -5.94 -16.06 7.83
CA VAL A 50 -6.07 -15.57 9.21
C VAL A 50 -7.54 -15.53 9.64
N SER A 51 -7.80 -15.88 10.90
CA SER A 51 -9.15 -15.86 11.48
C SER A 51 -9.51 -14.53 12.15
N ALA A 52 -8.53 -13.64 12.31
CA ALA A 52 -8.65 -12.33 12.94
C ALA A 52 -7.53 -11.40 12.41
N PRO A 53 -7.64 -10.07 12.59
CA PRO A 53 -6.61 -9.12 12.19
C PRO A 53 -5.23 -9.48 12.73
N GLY A 54 -4.24 -9.52 11.83
CA GLY A 54 -2.83 -9.49 12.18
C GLY A 54 -2.23 -8.12 11.88
N LEU A 55 -1.37 -7.65 12.77
CA LEU A 55 -0.70 -6.35 12.64
C LEU A 55 0.80 -6.55 12.79
N MET A 56 1.58 -5.73 12.10
CA MET A 56 3.03 -5.68 12.26
C MET A 56 3.47 -4.23 12.44
N ILE A 57 4.34 -4.00 13.42
CA ILE A 57 5.03 -2.74 13.62
C ILE A 57 6.52 -3.03 13.50
N ARG A 58 7.19 -2.37 12.57
CA ARG A 58 8.65 -2.35 12.47
C ARG A 58 9.14 -1.01 12.96
N ARG A 59 10.03 -0.98 13.94
CA ARG A 59 10.70 0.23 14.45
C ARG A 59 12.20 -0.02 14.48
N GLY A 60 12.95 0.63 13.60
CA GLY A 60 14.36 0.30 13.40
C GLY A 60 14.57 -1.18 13.04
N SER A 61 15.40 -1.87 13.83
CA SER A 61 15.62 -3.32 13.68
C SER A 61 14.53 -4.18 14.31
N ARG A 62 13.68 -3.61 15.17
CA ARG A 62 12.66 -4.36 15.89
C ARG A 62 11.45 -4.60 15.02
N LYS A 63 10.99 -5.84 14.95
CA LYS A 63 9.75 -6.23 14.28
C LYS A 63 8.84 -6.93 15.27
N TYR A 64 7.72 -6.29 15.58
CA TYR A 64 6.67 -6.84 16.42
C TYR A 64 5.49 -7.26 15.55
N VAL A 65 4.95 -8.45 15.80
CA VAL A 65 3.76 -8.99 15.13
C VAL A 65 2.71 -9.30 16.17
N HIS A 66 1.56 -8.64 16.04
CA HIS A 66 0.37 -8.90 16.83
C HIS A 66 -0.58 -9.82 16.09
N TRP A 67 -1.15 -10.77 16.82
CA TRP A 67 -2.23 -11.61 16.34
C TRP A 67 -3.37 -11.58 17.33
N GLN A 68 -4.56 -11.16 16.90
CA GLN A 68 -5.73 -11.26 17.76
C GLN A 68 -6.05 -12.74 18.03
N GLY A 69 -5.95 -13.17 19.30
CA GLY A 69 -6.22 -14.54 19.73
C GLY A 69 -5.09 -15.56 19.51
N ARG A 70 -3.87 -15.13 19.17
CA ARG A 70 -2.68 -16.01 19.08
C ARG A 70 -1.46 -15.33 19.74
N PRO A 71 -0.40 -16.07 20.10
CA PRO A 71 0.81 -15.46 20.65
C PRO A 71 1.40 -14.42 19.70
N CYS A 72 1.84 -13.29 20.24
CA CYS A 72 2.58 -12.27 19.51
C CYS A 72 4.01 -12.75 19.21
N SER A 73 4.74 -11.98 18.39
CA SER A 73 6.15 -12.25 18.08
C SER A 73 6.95 -10.96 18.08
N LEU A 74 8.20 -11.03 18.53
CA LEU A 74 9.15 -9.92 18.55
C LEU A 74 10.49 -10.44 18.04
N PHE A 75 11.05 -9.77 17.04
CA PHE A 75 12.33 -10.13 16.42
C PHE A 75 13.27 -8.93 16.36
N ASP A 76 14.57 -9.21 16.42
CA ASP A 76 15.63 -8.25 16.12
C ASP A 76 16.23 -8.55 14.74
N LEU A 77 15.81 -7.80 13.73
CA LEU A 77 16.25 -8.03 12.35
C LEU A 77 17.73 -7.70 12.12
N ALA A 78 18.40 -7.02 13.05
CA ALA A 78 19.83 -6.76 12.93
C ALA A 78 20.66 -8.00 13.27
N SER A 79 20.24 -8.78 14.28
CA SER A 79 20.94 -10.00 14.72
C SER A 79 20.30 -11.30 14.23
N ASP A 80 19.00 -11.26 13.90
CA ASP A 80 18.20 -12.40 13.45
C ASP A 80 17.38 -12.01 12.19
N PRO A 81 18.02 -11.87 11.02
CA PRO A 81 17.34 -11.49 9.78
C PRO A 81 16.29 -12.51 9.31
N GLU A 82 16.44 -13.78 9.72
CA GLU A 82 15.58 -14.91 9.34
C GLU A 82 14.42 -15.12 10.33
N GLU A 83 14.28 -14.24 11.34
CA GLU A 83 13.17 -14.28 12.31
C GLU A 83 13.02 -15.64 13.00
N SER A 84 14.14 -16.30 13.28
CA SER A 84 14.18 -17.65 13.84
C SER A 84 14.10 -17.66 15.37
N ASN A 85 14.35 -16.53 16.02
CA ASN A 85 14.38 -16.39 17.47
C ASN A 85 13.33 -15.39 17.98
N ASN A 86 12.20 -15.89 18.44
CA ASN A 86 11.14 -15.05 19.00
C ASN A 86 11.47 -14.59 20.43
N LEU A 87 11.68 -13.29 20.60
CA LEU A 87 12.12 -12.64 21.84
C LEU A 87 11.00 -12.43 22.87
N VAL A 88 9.73 -12.72 22.54
CA VAL A 88 8.57 -12.44 23.41
C VAL A 88 8.65 -13.16 24.76
N GLN A 89 9.31 -14.32 24.82
CA GLN A 89 9.41 -15.11 26.06
C GLN A 89 10.61 -14.74 26.92
N HIS A 90 11.49 -13.88 26.42
CA HIS A 90 12.70 -13.49 27.15
C HIS A 90 12.37 -12.37 28.14
N SER A 91 12.83 -12.51 29.39
CA SER A 91 12.47 -11.55 30.44
C SER A 91 13.03 -10.16 30.19
N GLU A 92 14.18 -10.05 29.51
CA GLU A 92 14.79 -8.77 29.15
C GLU A 92 13.98 -7.93 28.13
N HIS A 93 13.05 -8.54 27.40
CA HIS A 93 12.26 -7.88 26.37
C HIS A 93 10.79 -7.58 26.78
N GLN A 94 10.39 -7.90 28.01
CA GLN A 94 8.97 -7.76 28.43
C GLN A 94 8.46 -6.32 28.36
N ASP A 95 9.27 -5.33 28.76
CA ASP A 95 8.89 -3.92 28.70
C ASP A 95 8.71 -3.44 27.25
N GLU A 96 9.54 -3.94 26.34
CA GLU A 96 9.46 -3.64 24.91
C GLU A 96 8.20 -4.25 24.28
N VAL A 97 7.91 -5.52 24.60
CA VAL A 97 6.67 -6.20 24.17
C VAL A 97 5.44 -5.43 24.68
N ALA A 98 5.42 -5.07 25.96
CA ALA A 98 4.32 -4.32 26.56
C ALA A 98 4.12 -2.94 25.90
N ALA A 99 5.20 -2.26 25.50
CA ALA A 99 5.13 -0.99 24.78
C ALA A 99 4.50 -1.16 23.38
N PHE A 100 4.87 -2.20 22.64
CA PHE A 100 4.23 -2.51 21.35
C PHE A 100 2.77 -2.92 21.51
N GLU A 101 2.43 -3.73 22.52
CA GLU A 101 1.05 -4.10 22.82
C GLU A 101 0.19 -2.88 23.16
N SER A 102 0.70 -1.99 24.01
CA SER A 102 0.03 -0.74 24.36
C SER A 102 -0.22 0.12 23.12
N GLN A 103 0.76 0.20 22.22
CA GLN A 103 0.60 0.92 20.96
C GLN A 103 -0.48 0.28 20.07
N VAL A 104 -0.48 -1.04 19.92
CA VAL A 104 -1.50 -1.75 19.14
C VAL A 104 -2.90 -1.44 19.67
N GLN A 105 -3.11 -1.54 20.99
CA GLN A 105 -4.41 -1.27 21.60
C GLN A 105 -4.86 0.19 21.46
N ARG A 106 -3.91 1.13 21.44
CA ARG A 106 -4.21 2.55 21.28
C ARG A 106 -4.56 2.92 19.85
N GLU A 107 -3.87 2.34 18.88
CA GLU A 107 -3.93 2.77 17.48
C GLU A 107 -4.90 1.95 16.65
N TRP A 108 -5.16 0.69 17.04
CA TRP A 108 -6.13 -0.18 16.36
C TRP A 108 -7.29 -0.55 17.27
N PRO A 109 -8.53 -0.13 16.95
CA PRO A 109 -9.72 -0.63 17.61
C PRO A 109 -10.04 -2.03 17.08
N LEU A 110 -9.32 -3.05 17.55
CA LEU A 110 -9.32 -4.41 16.99
C LEU A 110 -10.71 -5.04 16.92
N GLU A 111 -11.53 -4.88 17.95
CA GLU A 111 -12.90 -5.42 17.97
C GLU A 111 -13.76 -4.78 16.88
N ALA A 112 -13.72 -3.45 16.77
CA ALA A 112 -14.49 -2.71 15.76
C ALA A 112 -13.97 -2.99 14.35
N LEU A 113 -12.65 -3.17 14.18
CA LEU A 113 -12.04 -3.58 12.92
C LEU A 113 -12.53 -4.96 12.50
N THR A 114 -12.51 -5.93 13.42
CA THR A 114 -13.00 -7.29 13.17
C THR A 114 -14.48 -7.28 12.78
N GLU A 115 -15.32 -6.51 13.48
CA GLU A 115 -16.74 -6.38 13.12
C GLU A 115 -16.93 -5.80 11.71
N ARG A 116 -16.20 -4.73 11.36
CA ARG A 116 -16.23 -4.12 10.02
C ARG A 116 -15.84 -5.11 8.93
N ILE A 117 -14.80 -5.93 9.16
CA ILE A 117 -14.36 -6.96 8.22
C ILE A 117 -15.45 -8.00 8.02
N LEU A 118 -16.02 -8.54 9.10
CA LEU A 118 -17.08 -9.56 9.02
C LEU A 118 -18.33 -9.04 8.30
N ILE A 119 -18.73 -7.79 8.55
CA ILE A 119 -19.86 -7.16 7.84
C ILE A 119 -19.53 -7.01 6.35
N LYS A 120 -18.33 -6.55 5.99
CA LYS A 120 -17.88 -6.41 4.60
C LYS A 120 -17.87 -7.77 3.88
N GLN A 121 -17.34 -8.82 4.51
CA GLN A 121 -17.33 -10.17 3.96
C GLN A 121 -18.75 -10.68 3.67
N ARG A 122 -19.69 -10.55 4.62
CA ARG A 122 -21.10 -10.96 4.43
C ARG A 122 -21.77 -10.18 3.31
N ARG A 123 -21.53 -8.87 3.23
CA ARG A 123 -22.06 -8.00 2.17
C ARG A 123 -21.52 -8.40 0.80
N ASN A 124 -20.21 -8.60 0.70
CA ASN A 124 -19.57 -9.00 -0.54
C ASN A 124 -20.04 -10.38 -0.99
N ALA A 125 -20.21 -11.34 -0.07
CA ALA A 125 -20.73 -12.66 -0.40
C ALA A 125 -22.17 -12.61 -0.97
N LEU A 126 -23.02 -11.74 -0.42
CA LEU A 126 -24.37 -11.49 -0.94
C LEU A 126 -24.33 -10.91 -2.36
N VAL A 127 -23.59 -9.81 -2.54
CA VAL A 127 -23.48 -9.13 -3.84
C VAL A 127 -22.86 -10.05 -4.89
N HIS A 128 -21.79 -10.75 -4.55
CA HIS A 128 -21.13 -11.71 -5.44
C HIS A 128 -22.11 -12.81 -5.89
N ARG A 129 -22.88 -13.41 -4.97
CA ARG A 129 -23.88 -14.42 -5.34
C ARG A 129 -24.92 -13.87 -6.32
N ALA A 130 -25.37 -12.64 -6.12
CA ALA A 130 -26.32 -11.99 -7.02
C ALA A 130 -25.71 -11.73 -8.40
N LEU A 131 -24.49 -11.20 -8.48
CA LEU A 131 -23.79 -10.91 -9.74
C LEU A 131 -23.41 -12.16 -10.53
N MET A 132 -23.23 -13.30 -9.85
CA MET A 132 -22.96 -14.59 -10.49
C MET A 132 -24.23 -15.33 -10.94
N THR A 133 -25.42 -14.73 -10.79
CA THR A 133 -26.69 -15.32 -11.24
C THR A 133 -27.17 -14.65 -12.52
N GLY A 134 -27.41 -15.43 -13.57
CA GLY A 134 -27.93 -14.92 -14.85
C GLY A 134 -26.82 -14.38 -15.75
N GLN A 135 -27.00 -13.17 -16.29
CA GLN A 135 -26.00 -12.57 -17.18
C GLN A 135 -24.85 -11.97 -16.38
N HIS A 136 -23.67 -12.57 -16.51
CA HIS A 136 -22.44 -12.06 -15.91
C HIS A 136 -21.94 -10.80 -16.64
N THR A 137 -21.65 -9.75 -15.89
CA THR A 137 -21.02 -8.52 -16.40
C THR A 137 -19.59 -8.42 -15.83
N PRO A 138 -18.55 -8.68 -16.63
CA PRO A 138 -17.16 -8.59 -16.14
C PRO A 138 -16.78 -7.14 -15.81
N PHE A 139 -15.90 -6.98 -14.82
CA PHE A 139 -15.31 -5.69 -14.43
C PHE A 139 -13.84 -5.57 -14.84
N ASP A 140 -13.33 -6.53 -15.61
CA ASP A 140 -11.99 -6.47 -16.17
C ASP A 140 -11.83 -5.21 -17.02
N PHE A 141 -10.77 -4.44 -16.78
CA PHE A 141 -10.47 -3.26 -17.59
C PHE A 141 -10.12 -3.71 -19.01
N GLN A 142 -10.95 -3.36 -19.98
CA GLN A 142 -10.66 -3.55 -21.39
C GLN A 142 -9.94 -2.30 -21.91
N PRO A 143 -8.62 -2.36 -22.20
CA PRO A 143 -7.95 -1.25 -22.86
C PRO A 143 -8.62 -1.03 -24.23
N PHE A 144 -8.95 0.22 -24.48
CA PHE A 144 -9.50 0.66 -25.75
C PHE A 144 -8.53 1.62 -26.40
N ASP A 145 -8.13 1.27 -27.62
CA ASP A 145 -7.33 2.12 -28.47
C ASP A 145 -8.02 2.18 -29.83
N ASP A 146 -8.48 3.37 -30.20
CA ASP A 146 -9.30 3.58 -31.40
C ASP A 146 -8.42 3.47 -32.64
N ALA A 147 -8.34 2.26 -33.19
CA ALA A 147 -7.55 1.98 -34.39
C ALA A 147 -7.95 2.87 -35.58
N SER A 148 -9.19 3.38 -35.65
CA SER A 148 -9.59 4.31 -36.71
C SER A 148 -8.92 5.68 -36.60
N LYS A 149 -8.37 6.03 -35.43
CA LYS A 149 -7.68 7.30 -35.16
C LYS A 149 -6.17 7.17 -35.04
N ARG A 150 -5.65 5.94 -34.92
CA ARG A 150 -4.20 5.69 -34.86
C ARG A 150 -3.54 5.86 -36.22
N PHE A 151 -2.31 6.34 -36.25
CA PHE A 151 -1.51 6.55 -37.46
C PHE A 151 -2.19 7.48 -38.47
N TYR A 152 -1.53 7.70 -39.60
CA TYR A 152 -2.19 8.32 -40.73
C TYR A 152 -3.34 7.43 -41.22
N ARG A 153 -4.47 8.07 -41.50
CA ARG A 153 -5.66 7.49 -42.11
C ARG A 153 -5.87 8.28 -43.39
N GLY A 154 -6.41 7.66 -44.44
CA GLY A 154 -6.60 8.31 -45.75
C GLY A 154 -7.53 9.54 -45.77
N HIS A 155 -7.88 10.07 -44.60
CA HIS A 155 -8.60 11.31 -44.36
C HIS A 155 -7.90 12.11 -43.24
N GLY A 156 -7.90 13.44 -43.36
CA GLY A 156 -7.21 14.34 -42.43
C GLY A 156 -5.84 14.80 -42.95
N ASN A 157 -5.15 15.63 -42.16
CA ASN A 157 -3.83 16.16 -42.52
C ASN A 157 -2.73 15.15 -42.14
N TRP A 158 -1.90 14.80 -43.12
CA TRP A 158 -0.77 13.89 -42.93
C TRP A 158 0.22 14.40 -41.88
N HIS A 159 0.53 15.71 -41.88
CA HIS A 159 1.48 16.30 -40.93
C HIS A 159 0.95 16.29 -39.48
N GLU A 160 -0.36 16.39 -39.27
CA GLU A 160 -0.96 16.30 -37.93
C GLU A 160 -0.90 14.86 -37.40
N ALA A 161 -1.16 13.87 -38.26
CA ALA A 161 -1.03 12.46 -37.90
C ALA A 161 0.43 12.09 -37.61
N GLU A 162 1.38 12.61 -38.40
CA GLU A 162 2.81 12.47 -38.16
C GLU A 162 3.20 13.07 -36.80
N ALA A 163 2.81 14.32 -36.51
CA ALA A 163 3.15 15.00 -35.27
C ALA A 163 2.62 14.30 -34.00
N ARG A 164 1.47 13.61 -34.11
CA ARG A 164 0.82 12.85 -33.03
C ARG A 164 1.45 11.48 -32.80
N ASP A 165 1.70 10.72 -33.88
CA ASP A 165 1.98 9.28 -33.78
C ASP A 165 3.43 8.90 -34.06
N PHE A 166 4.29 9.81 -34.49
CA PHE A 166 5.71 9.51 -34.62
C PHE A 166 6.33 9.24 -33.25
N LEU A 167 7.06 8.14 -33.14
CA LEU A 167 8.02 7.94 -32.08
C LEU A 167 9.11 9.00 -32.24
N ARG A 168 9.03 10.07 -31.43
CA ARG A 168 10.10 11.06 -31.33
C ARG A 168 11.26 10.41 -30.60
N PHE A 169 12.17 9.83 -31.36
CA PHE A 169 13.52 9.65 -30.88
C PHE A 169 14.22 11.01 -31.01
N ASP A 170 14.92 11.45 -29.97
CA ASP A 170 15.89 12.54 -30.09
C ASP A 170 17.00 12.07 -31.02
N LEU A 171 16.79 12.21 -32.32
CA LEU A 171 17.84 12.03 -33.30
C LEU A 171 18.69 13.31 -33.24
N PRO A 172 20.01 13.21 -32.98
CA PRO A 172 20.87 14.37 -32.90
C PRO A 172 20.76 15.19 -34.20
N GLU A 173 20.62 16.51 -34.05
CA GLU A 173 20.58 17.44 -35.18
C GLU A 173 21.81 17.23 -36.08
N LYS A 174 21.57 17.12 -37.39
CA LYS A 174 22.62 16.96 -38.42
C LYS A 174 23.25 18.28 -38.79
#